data_AF-A0A7Z9G8G8-F1
#
_entry.id   AF-A0A7Z9G8G8-F1
#
_cell.length_a   1.000
_cell.length_b   1.000
_cell.length_c   1.000
_cell.angle_alpha   90.00
_cell.angle_beta   90.00
_cell.angle_gamma   90.00
#
_symmetry.space_group_name_H-M   'P 1'
#
loop_
_entity.id
_entity.type
_entity.pdbx_description
1 polymer ?
#
loop_
_entity_poly.entity_id
_entity_poly.type
_entity_poly.pdbx_seq_one_letter_code
_entity_poly.pdbx_strand_id
1 'polypeptide(L)'
;MKHLVGKKVWVIQYDDDDNSVIGVVEGVDDGFIALRMEHEEEPTLYVNLRNVKEIEVFRAAGDVELRLLRFPPPGGDSTDPNATEHN
;
A
#
# COMPACT_ATOMS: atom_id res chain seq x y z
N MET A 1 3.06 7.42 -4.35
CA MET A 1 2.38 7.35 -3.04
C MET A 1 2.09 8.71 -2.39
N LYS A 2 2.58 9.86 -2.91
CA LYS A 2 2.26 11.19 -2.33
C LYS A 2 0.76 11.53 -2.23
N HIS A 3 -0.09 10.88 -3.01
CA HIS A 3 -1.56 11.02 -2.95
C HIS A 3 -2.20 10.39 -1.69
N LEU A 4 -1.43 9.63 -0.91
CA LEU A 4 -1.90 9.03 0.34
C LEU A 4 -1.81 10.02 1.52
N VAL A 5 -1.03 11.10 1.41
CA VAL A 5 -0.90 12.11 2.47
C VAL A 5 -2.27 12.68 2.82
N GLY A 6 -2.57 12.74 4.11
CA GLY A 6 -3.85 13.12 4.69
C GLY A 6 -4.92 12.02 4.70
N LYS A 7 -4.64 10.83 4.16
CA LYS A 7 -5.59 9.70 4.18
C LYS A 7 -5.37 8.83 5.41
N LYS A 8 -6.47 8.33 5.99
CA LYS A 8 -6.43 7.25 6.97
C LYS A 8 -6.19 5.93 6.24
N VAL A 9 -5.20 5.16 6.67
CA VAL A 9 -4.80 3.90 6.05
C VAL A 9 -4.66 2.79 7.09
N TRP A 10 -4.87 1.55 6.67
CA TRP A 10 -4.48 0.35 7.38
C TRP A 10 -3.27 -0.25 6.66
N VAL A 11 -2.15 -0.40 7.36
CA VAL A 11 -0.90 -0.94 6.83
C VAL A 11 -0.68 -2.31 7.44
N ILE A 12 -0.50 -3.32 6.60
CA ILE A 12 -0.26 -4.71 6.98
C ILE A 12 1.19 -5.04 6.62
N GLN A 13 1.97 -5.56 7.55
CA GLN A 13 3.40 -5.86 7.36
C GLN A 13 3.65 -7.35 7.07
N TYR A 14 4.78 -7.64 6.41
CA TYR A 14 5.36 -8.98 6.32
C TYR A 14 6.10 -9.26 7.63
N ASP A 15 5.39 -9.75 8.63
CA ASP A 15 5.97 -10.16 9.91
C ASP A 15 5.30 -11.47 10.35
N ASP A 16 6.00 -12.29 11.15
CA ASP A 16 5.52 -13.60 11.58
C ASP A 16 4.18 -13.52 12.36
N ASP A 17 3.88 -12.36 12.95
CA ASP A 17 2.66 -12.09 13.71
C ASP A 17 1.56 -11.35 12.91
N ASP A 18 1.71 -11.17 11.59
CA ASP A 18 0.80 -10.36 10.74
C ASP A 18 0.51 -8.98 11.35
N ASN A 19 1.55 -8.33 11.88
CA ASN A 19 1.44 -7.03 12.51
C ASN A 19 0.84 -5.99 11.56
N SER A 20 -0.15 -5.24 12.06
CA SER A 20 -0.84 -4.23 11.28
C SER A 20 -1.10 -2.96 12.08
N VAL A 21 -1.19 -1.83 11.39
CA VAL A 21 -1.33 -0.51 12.01
C VAL A 21 -2.27 0.39 11.25
N ILE A 22 -3.09 1.15 11.97
CA ILE A 22 -4.02 2.12 11.39
C ILE A 22 -3.55 3.52 11.77
N GLY A 23 -3.40 4.40 10.79
CA GLY A 23 -2.97 5.78 11.01
C GLY A 23 -3.29 6.70 9.85
N VAL A 24 -3.12 8.00 10.06
CA VAL A 24 -3.20 9.02 9.01
C VAL A 24 -1.81 9.26 8.45
N VAL A 25 -1.68 9.27 7.12
CA VAL A 25 -0.40 9.49 6.45
C VAL A 25 -0.04 10.97 6.51
N GLU A 26 1.03 11.31 7.23
CA GLU A 26 1.56 12.68 7.27
C GLU A 26 2.61 12.92 6.18
N GLY A 27 3.36 11.87 5.82
CA GLY A 27 4.45 11.98 4.86
C GLY A 27 4.78 10.65 4.19
N VAL A 28 5.33 10.73 2.98
CA VAL A 28 5.88 9.58 2.25
C VAL A 28 7.20 9.99 1.61
N ASP A 29 8.25 9.28 2.00
CA ASP A 29 9.62 9.46 1.50
C ASP A 29 10.11 8.16 0.83
N ASP A 30 11.36 8.16 0.33
CA ASP A 30 11.95 7.03 -0.41
C ASP A 30 12.11 5.78 0.47
N GLY A 31 11.02 5.01 0.59
CA GLY A 31 10.96 3.74 1.31
C GLY A 31 10.26 3.79 2.66
N PHE A 32 9.74 4.95 3.09
CA PHE A 32 9.06 5.08 4.38
C PHE A 32 7.73 5.82 4.27
N ILE A 33 6.79 5.46 5.15
CA ILE A 33 5.55 6.18 5.37
C ILE A 33 5.48 6.62 6.83
N ALA A 34 5.27 7.93 7.04
CA ALA A 34 5.06 8.52 8.34
C ALA A 34 3.57 8.51 8.67
N LEU A 35 3.21 7.86 9.77
CA LEU A 35 1.85 7.70 10.25
C LEU A 35 1.69 8.45 11.57
N ARG A 36 0.59 9.21 11.66
CA ARG A 36 0.09 9.82 12.88
C ARG A 36 -1.15 9.07 13.35
N MET A 37 -1.19 8.68 14.62
CA MET A 37 -2.37 8.03 15.18
C MET A 37 -3.49 9.07 15.41
N GLU A 38 -4.75 8.64 15.45
CA GLU A 38 -5.89 9.57 15.57
C GLU A 38 -5.85 10.44 16.84
N HIS A 39 -5.16 9.98 17.89
CA HIS A 39 -5.04 10.67 19.18
C HIS A 39 -3.77 11.52 19.32
N GLU A 40 -2.97 11.63 18.26
CA GLU A 40 -1.66 12.29 18.29
C GLU A 40 -1.63 13.52 17.38
N GLU A 41 -0.83 14.51 17.75
CA GLU A 41 -0.66 15.75 16.99
C GLU A 41 0.50 15.68 15.99
N GLU A 42 1.46 14.78 16.22
CA GLU A 42 2.66 14.58 15.41
C GLU A 42 2.79 13.12 14.96
N PRO A 43 3.47 12.82 13.84
CA PRO A 43 3.71 11.45 13.40
C PRO A 43 4.64 10.72 14.38
N THR A 44 4.13 9.63 14.97
CA THR A 44 4.87 8.83 15.95
C THR A 44 5.39 7.52 15.37
N LEU A 45 4.92 7.13 14.19
CA LEU A 45 5.29 5.86 13.57
C LEU A 45 5.81 6.04 12.15
N TYR A 46 6.98 5.45 11.90
CA TYR A 46 7.60 5.40 10.58
C TYR A 46 7.67 3.95 10.13
N VAL A 47 6.92 3.60 9.08
CA VAL A 47 6.86 2.25 8.55
C VAL A 47 7.74 2.13 7.31
N ASN A 48 8.63 1.13 7.29
CA ASN A 48 9.43 0.80 6.13
C ASN A 48 8.58 0.06 5.09
N LEU A 49 8.41 0.67 3.92
CA LEU A 49 7.60 0.14 2.81
C LEU A 49 8.11 -1.21 2.28
N ARG A 50 9.39 -1.56 2.51
CA ARG A 50 9.92 -2.89 2.16
C ARG A 50 9.32 -4.02 3.00
N ASN A 51 8.86 -3.69 4.21
CA ASN A 51 8.22 -4.63 5.12
C ASN A 51 6.70 -4.57 5.02
N VAL A 52 6.15 -3.80 4.07
CA VAL A 52 4.70 -3.66 3.92
C VAL A 52 4.19 -4.67 2.90
N LYS A 53 3.23 -5.48 3.35
CA LYS A 53 2.49 -6.44 2.53
C LYS A 53 1.35 -5.78 1.79
N GLU A 54 0.57 -4.96 2.49
CA GLU A 54 -0.59 -4.29 1.90
C GLU A 54 -0.87 -2.95 2.61
N ILE A 55 -1.42 -2.00 1.86
CA ILE A 55 -1.94 -0.72 2.40
C ILE A 55 -3.36 -0.55 1.90
N GLU A 56 -4.32 -0.53 2.82
CA GLU A 56 -5.72 -0.22 2.54
C GLU A 56 -6.03 1.23 2.94
N VAL A 57 -6.76 1.95 2.09
CA VAL A 57 -7.15 3.34 2.36
C VAL A 57 -8.59 3.36 2.86
N PHE A 58 -8.82 3.87 4.08
CA PHE A 58 -10.16 4.09 4.58
C PHE A 58 -10.81 5.23 3.79
N ARG A 59 -11.85 4.90 3.01
CA ARG A 59 -12.71 5.89 2.37
C ARG A 59 -13.92 6.13 3.26
N ALA A 60 -14.26 7.40 3.49
CA ALA A 60 -15.51 7.74 4.14
C ALA A 60 -16.69 7.21 3.29
N ALA A 61 -17.76 6.77 3.95
CA ALA A 61 -18.98 6.33 3.26
C ALA A 61 -19.49 7.44 2.34
N GLY A 62 -19.31 7.28 1.03
CA GLY A 62 -19.64 8.29 0.01
C GLY A 62 -18.62 8.40 -1.14
N ASP A 63 -17.37 7.96 -0.94
CA ASP A 63 -16.34 7.97 -1.99
C ASP A 63 -16.35 6.67 -2.81
N VAL A 64 -16.80 6.81 -4.06
CA VAL A 64 -17.12 5.76 -5.04
C VAL A 64 -15.95 4.79 -5.30
N GLU A 65 -16.27 3.49 -5.21
CA GLU A 65 -15.64 2.29 -5.79
C GLU A 65 -14.18 1.95 -5.45
N LEU A 66 -14.01 0.80 -4.78
CA LEU A 66 -12.74 0.19 -4.36
C LEU A 66 -11.87 -0.12 -5.58
N ARG A 67 -10.70 0.52 -5.69
CA ARG A 67 -9.60 0.03 -6.52
C ARG A 67 -8.48 -0.42 -5.59
N LEU A 68 -8.31 -1.73 -5.50
CA LEU A 68 -7.20 -2.37 -4.81
C LEU A 68 -5.90 -1.95 -5.51
N LEU A 69 -5.09 -1.10 -4.88
CA LEU A 69 -3.81 -0.65 -5.42
C LEU A 69 -2.73 -1.69 -5.07
N ARG A 70 -2.69 -2.80 -5.80
CA ARG A 70 -1.60 -3.78 -5.69
C ARG A 70 -0.38 -3.25 -6.44
N PHE A 71 0.74 -3.04 -5.76
CA PHE A 71 2.04 -2.77 -6.36
C PHE A 71 3.14 -3.55 -5.61
N PRO A 72 4.05 -4.27 -6.29
CA PRO A 72 4.10 -4.64 -7.72
C PRO A 72 3.37 -5.97 -8.02
N PRO A 73 3.01 -6.23 -9.30
CA PRO A 73 2.37 -7.49 -9.68
C PRO A 73 3.31 -8.68 -9.47
N PRO A 74 2.83 -9.82 -8.90
CA PRO A 74 3.55 -11.07 -8.98
C PRO A 74 3.45 -11.59 -10.43
N GLY A 75 4.58 -11.73 -11.11
CA GLY A 75 4.66 -12.45 -12.39
C GLY A 75 4.48 -11.58 -13.63
N GLY A 76 5.56 -10.93 -14.05
CA GLY A 76 5.81 -10.69 -15.47
C GLY A 76 6.40 -11.95 -16.10
N ASP A 77 5.66 -13.07 -16.06
CA ASP A 77 5.93 -14.23 -16.90
C ASP A 77 5.28 -13.93 -18.26
N SER A 78 6.02 -13.23 -19.13
CA SER A 78 5.63 -13.09 -20.53
C SER A 78 5.85 -14.42 -21.21
N THR A 79 4.79 -15.20 -21.26
CA THR A 79 4.61 -16.32 -22.17
C THR A 79 4.92 -15.92 -23.61
N ASP A 80 5.88 -16.63 -24.18
CA ASP A 80 6.03 -17.08 -25.58
C ASP A 80 5.35 -16.25 -26.70
N PRO A 81 6.16 -15.62 -27.59
CA PRO A 81 5.67 -15.10 -28.85
C PRO A 81 6.26 -15.88 -30.03
N ASN A 82 5.86 -17.12 -30.30
CA ASN A 82 5.72 -17.58 -31.69
C ASN A 82 4.84 -18.84 -31.88
N ALA A 83 3.52 -18.66 -31.76
CA ALA A 83 2.61 -19.43 -32.57
C ALA A 83 2.64 -18.86 -34.00
N THR A 84 3.40 -19.49 -34.90
CA THR A 84 3.33 -19.24 -36.35
C THR A 84 3.05 -20.55 -37.09
N GLU A 85 1.83 -20.63 -37.58
CA GLU A 85 1.37 -21.14 -38.88
C GLU A 85 1.83 -22.53 -39.38
N HIS A 86 0.81 -23.38 -39.54
CA HIS A 86 0.55 -24.23 -40.72
C HIS A 86 1.63 -24.25 -41.81
N ASN A 87 2.24 -25.42 -42.02
CA ASN A 87 2.33 -26.07 -43.33
C ASN A 87 2.49 -27.58 -43.20
#